data_AF-A0AA36MPY2-F1
#
_entry.id   AF-A0AA36MPY2-F1
#
_cell.length_a   1.000
_cell.length_b   1.000
_cell.length_c   1.000
_cell.angle_alpha   90.00
_cell.angle_beta   90.00
_cell.angle_gamma   90.00
#
_symmetry.space_group_name_H-M   'P 1'
#
loop_
_entity.id
_entity.type
_entity.pdbx_description
1 polymer ?
#
loop_
_entity_poly.entity_id
_entity_poly.type
_entity_poly.pdbx_seq_one_letter_code
_entity_poly.pdbx_strand_id
1 'polypeptide(L)'
;MPASALQGRGGARHFKKPYVETGLLLKLLKKNEDLLQDLKGYESLSRNSAVDPKALHRCYPLVEDIVALEPSAEVHPQPLRNALLQLLATNPKLNSTRFNGSVWTNMKAERLNVLLSHVRKLVRSGGSSCLAGSEFERLTETLQKVVLRLGKGSPKKAVPEPFGKRQKQVANAQKEKSSS
;
A
#
# COMPACT_ATOMS: atom_id res chain seq x y z
N MET A 1 31.88 29.39 18.94
CA MET A 1 30.71 29.23 18.05
C MET A 1 30.56 27.76 17.70
N PRO A 2 29.66 26.97 18.32
CA PRO A 2 29.43 25.60 17.88
C PRO A 2 28.43 25.56 16.72
N ALA A 3 28.74 24.72 15.74
CA ALA A 3 28.02 24.55 14.49
C ALA A 3 26.59 24.00 14.69
N SER A 4 25.64 24.62 13.98
CA SER A 4 24.24 24.26 13.95
C SER A 4 24.04 22.88 13.30
N ALA A 5 23.63 21.89 14.10
CA ALA A 5 23.22 20.58 13.60
C ALA A 5 21.95 20.74 12.75
N LEU A 6 22.03 20.41 11.46
CA LEU A 6 20.88 20.24 10.58
C LEU A 6 20.03 19.05 11.06
N GLN A 7 19.16 19.30 12.04
CA GLN A 7 18.09 18.39 12.40
C GLN A 7 17.12 18.32 11.22
N GLY A 8 17.25 17.25 10.44
CA GLY A 8 16.31 16.91 9.38
C GLY A 8 14.90 16.89 9.95
N ARG A 9 14.01 17.74 9.40
CA ARG A 9 12.60 17.80 9.75
C ARG A 9 11.93 16.47 9.44
N GLY A 10 11.80 15.60 10.43
CA GLY A 10 11.10 14.33 10.34
C GLY A 10 11.16 13.53 11.64
N GLY A 11 10.02 13.07 12.13
CA GLY A 11 9.97 12.17 13.30
C GLY A 11 10.70 10.85 13.03
N ALA A 12 10.95 10.05 14.07
CA ALA A 12 11.68 8.77 14.01
C ALA A 12 11.12 7.70 13.04
N ARG A 13 10.00 7.99 12.38
CA ARG A 13 9.31 7.14 11.40
C ARG A 13 9.29 7.75 9.98
N HIS A 14 9.98 8.86 9.75
CA HIS A 14 10.04 9.55 8.47
C HIS A 14 11.22 9.04 7.64
N PHE A 15 11.04 7.87 7.00
CA PHE A 15 12.01 7.33 6.05
C PHE A 15 11.83 7.98 4.68
N LYS A 16 12.94 8.21 3.97
CA LYS A 16 12.88 8.62 2.57
C LYS A 16 12.20 7.50 1.78
N LYS A 17 11.08 7.83 1.11
CA LYS A 17 10.38 6.91 0.22
C LYS A 17 11.34 6.43 -0.87
N PRO A 18 11.30 5.15 -1.27
CA PRO A 18 12.13 4.64 -2.35
C PRO A 18 11.83 5.38 -3.65
N TYR A 19 12.91 5.77 -4.33
CA TYR A 19 12.84 6.41 -5.64
C TYR A 19 12.95 5.31 -6.70
N VAL A 20 11.81 4.86 -7.19
CA VAL A 20 11.74 3.86 -8.26
C VAL A 20 11.96 4.53 -9.61
N GLU A 21 12.67 3.85 -10.50
CA GLU A 21 12.94 4.32 -11.87
C GLU A 21 11.62 4.53 -12.64
N THR A 22 11.53 5.64 -13.37
CA THR A 22 10.27 6.10 -14.01
C THR A 22 9.85 5.22 -15.17
N GLY A 23 10.79 4.69 -15.95
CA GLY A 23 10.53 3.75 -17.05
C GLY A 23 9.96 2.41 -16.56
N LEU A 24 10.44 1.88 -15.44
CA LEU A 24 9.89 0.68 -14.80
C LEU A 24 8.45 0.92 -14.33
N LEU A 25 8.20 2.06 -13.68
CA LEU A 25 6.84 2.47 -13.31
C LEU A 25 5.95 2.62 -14.54
N LEU A 26 6.43 3.22 -15.62
CA LEU A 26 5.67 3.39 -16.85
C LEU A 26 5.27 2.03 -17.45
N LYS A 27 6.19 1.06 -17.52
CA LYS A 27 5.90 -0.29 -18.02
C LYS A 27 4.81 -0.98 -17.19
N LEU A 28 4.90 -0.86 -15.87
CA LEU A 28 3.91 -1.40 -14.95
C LEU A 28 2.53 -0.73 -15.12
N LEU A 29 2.53 0.61 -15.22
CA LEU A 29 1.30 1.37 -15.37
C LEU A 29 0.63 1.09 -16.73
N LYS A 30 1.41 0.92 -17.80
CA LYS A 30 0.92 0.50 -19.13
C LYS A 30 0.23 -0.87 -19.10
N LYS A 31 0.77 -1.82 -18.33
CA LYS A 31 0.16 -3.15 -18.17
C LYS A 31 -1.19 -3.09 -17.45
N ASN A 32 -1.40 -2.10 -16.58
CA ASN A 32 -2.59 -1.98 -15.73
C ASN A 32 -3.45 -0.75 -16.08
N GLU A 33 -3.49 -0.37 -17.37
CA GLU A 33 -4.20 0.83 -17.85
C GLU A 33 -5.68 0.86 -17.46
N ASP A 34 -6.38 -0.28 -17.57
CA ASP A 34 -7.80 -0.41 -17.25
C ASP A 34 -8.10 -0.10 -15.78
N LEU A 35 -7.23 -0.55 -14.88
CA LEU A 35 -7.34 -0.30 -13.43
C LEU A 35 -6.96 1.13 -13.07
N LEU A 36 -6.04 1.76 -13.83
CA LEU A 36 -5.65 3.15 -13.60
C LEU A 36 -6.73 4.13 -14.05
N GLN A 37 -7.51 3.79 -15.08
CA GLN A 37 -8.65 4.61 -15.50
C GLN A 37 -9.65 4.76 -14.36
N ASP A 38 -9.98 3.66 -13.69
CA ASP A 38 -10.92 3.61 -12.56
C ASP A 38 -10.45 2.62 -11.48
N LEU A 39 -9.90 3.16 -10.37
CA LEU A 39 -9.46 2.38 -9.21
C LEU A 39 -10.64 1.87 -8.35
N LYS A 40 -11.87 1.94 -8.88
CA LYS A 40 -13.11 1.46 -8.26
C LYS A 40 -13.27 2.07 -6.87
N GLY A 41 -13.46 1.23 -5.85
CA GLY A 41 -13.67 1.69 -4.47
C GLY A 41 -12.53 2.55 -3.92
N TYR A 42 -11.32 2.48 -4.48
CA TYR A 42 -10.20 3.31 -4.03
C TYR A 42 -10.22 4.74 -4.53
N GLU A 43 -11.09 5.12 -5.49
CA GLU A 43 -11.22 6.50 -5.97
C GLU A 43 -11.75 7.48 -4.90
N SER A 44 -12.53 6.97 -3.94
CA SER A 44 -13.13 7.77 -2.86
C SER A 44 -12.43 7.60 -1.51
N LEU A 45 -11.61 6.57 -1.34
CA LEU A 45 -10.96 6.27 -0.06
C LEU A 45 -9.85 7.28 0.25
N SER A 46 -9.73 7.59 1.55
CA SER A 46 -8.67 8.44 2.08
C SER A 46 -7.63 7.60 2.80
N ARG A 47 -6.43 8.14 3.01
CA ARG A 47 -5.38 7.45 3.77
C ARG A 47 -5.83 7.04 5.19
N ASN A 48 -6.75 7.82 5.78
CA ASN A 48 -7.17 7.64 7.17
C ASN A 48 -8.41 6.77 7.32
N SER A 49 -9.12 6.46 6.24
CA SER A 49 -10.29 5.59 6.30
C SER A 49 -9.92 4.16 6.68
N ALA A 50 -10.95 3.38 7.01
CA ALA A 50 -10.82 1.94 7.13
C ALA A 50 -10.35 1.33 5.80
N VAL A 51 -9.61 0.22 5.90
CA VAL A 51 -9.22 -0.56 4.72
C VAL A 51 -10.46 -1.29 4.23
N ASP A 52 -10.87 -1.04 2.99
CA ASP A 52 -11.87 -1.86 2.30
C ASP A 52 -11.13 -2.99 1.56
N PRO A 53 -11.20 -4.24 2.06
CA PRO A 53 -10.46 -5.34 1.45
C PRO A 53 -11.12 -5.82 0.15
N LYS A 54 -12.43 -5.60 -0.07
CA LYS A 54 -13.09 -5.94 -1.34
C LYS A 54 -12.63 -5.00 -2.45
N ALA A 55 -12.57 -3.70 -2.15
CA ALA A 55 -11.99 -2.73 -3.07
C ALA A 55 -10.49 -3.01 -3.32
N LEU A 56 -9.77 -3.50 -2.31
CA LEU A 56 -8.34 -3.82 -2.45
C LEU A 56 -8.13 -5.04 -3.33
N HIS A 57 -8.97 -6.07 -3.17
CA HIS A 57 -8.95 -7.27 -4.00
C HIS A 57 -9.18 -6.94 -5.49
N ARG A 58 -10.07 -5.99 -5.80
CA ARG A 58 -10.27 -5.53 -7.20
C ARG A 58 -9.04 -4.86 -7.80
N CYS A 59 -8.24 -4.20 -6.96
CA CYS A 59 -6.99 -3.55 -7.37
C CYS A 59 -5.78 -4.48 -7.23
N TYR A 60 -5.99 -5.77 -6.95
CA TYR A 60 -4.93 -6.72 -6.63
C TYR A 60 -3.86 -6.85 -7.72
N PRO A 61 -4.17 -6.95 -9.03
CA PRO A 61 -3.15 -7.07 -10.07
C PRO A 61 -2.15 -5.92 -10.04
N LEU A 62 -2.65 -4.71 -9.82
CA LEU A 62 -1.84 -3.51 -9.68
C LEU A 62 -0.99 -3.52 -8.40
N VAL A 63 -1.54 -3.97 -7.28
CA VAL A 63 -0.79 -4.11 -6.02
C VAL A 63 0.34 -5.11 -6.17
N GLU A 64 0.06 -6.29 -6.75
CA GLU A 64 1.05 -7.35 -6.93
C GLU A 64 2.21 -6.89 -7.81
N ASP A 65 1.93 -6.24 -8.93
CA ASP A 65 2.96 -5.70 -9.82
C ASP A 65 3.80 -4.61 -9.11
N ILE A 66 3.17 -3.74 -8.30
CA ILE A 66 3.91 -2.69 -7.57
C ILE A 66 4.78 -3.30 -6.47
N VAL A 67 4.26 -4.29 -5.74
CA VAL A 67 5.01 -4.98 -4.68
C VAL A 67 6.16 -5.80 -5.26
N ALA A 68 6.00 -6.38 -6.46
CA ALA A 68 7.08 -7.04 -7.18
C ALA A 68 8.21 -6.07 -7.56
N LEU A 69 7.86 -4.82 -7.89
CA LEU A 69 8.83 -3.79 -8.24
C LEU A 69 9.49 -3.15 -7.01
N GLU A 70 8.71 -2.83 -5.98
CA GLU A 70 9.18 -2.25 -4.73
C GLU A 70 8.50 -2.95 -3.53
N PRO A 71 9.20 -3.92 -2.89
CA PRO A 71 8.65 -4.76 -1.83
C PRO A 71 8.17 -3.98 -0.61
N SER A 72 8.62 -2.73 -0.41
CA SER A 72 8.18 -1.92 0.72
C SER A 72 6.74 -1.40 0.61
N ALA A 73 6.11 -1.56 -0.56
CA ALA A 73 4.80 -0.96 -0.86
C ALA A 73 4.80 0.54 -0.54
N GLU A 74 5.88 1.24 -0.87
CA GLU A 74 6.03 2.69 -0.81
C GLU A 74 6.65 3.13 -2.13
N VAL A 75 6.17 4.23 -2.71
CA VAL A 75 6.79 4.81 -3.91
C VAL A 75 6.85 6.32 -3.73
N HIS A 76 7.98 6.92 -4.09
CA HIS A 76 8.09 8.38 -4.07
C HIS A 76 7.08 9.00 -5.07
N PRO A 77 6.32 10.05 -4.70
CA PRO A 77 5.28 10.60 -5.56
C PRO A 77 5.84 11.25 -6.84
N GLN A 78 7.08 11.75 -6.81
CA GLN A 78 7.69 12.38 -8.00
C GLN A 78 7.83 11.44 -9.21
N PRO A 79 8.55 10.30 -9.13
CA PRO A 79 8.67 9.38 -10.28
C PRO A 79 7.32 8.79 -10.69
N LEU A 80 6.39 8.60 -9.73
CA LEU A 80 5.04 8.12 -10.03
C LEU A 80 4.24 9.12 -10.89
N ARG A 81 4.28 10.41 -10.53
CA ARG A 81 3.62 11.46 -11.32
C ARG A 81 4.23 11.59 -12.71
N ASN A 82 5.56 11.51 -12.82
CA ASN A 82 6.24 11.56 -14.10
C ASN A 82 5.83 10.39 -15.01
N ALA A 83 5.76 9.17 -14.47
CA ALA A 83 5.33 7.99 -15.21
C ALA A 83 3.86 8.10 -15.66
N LEU A 84 2.97 8.58 -14.78
CA LEU A 84 1.56 8.82 -15.12
C LEU A 84 1.39 9.91 -16.19
N LEU A 85 2.24 10.94 -16.17
CA LEU A 85 2.20 12.01 -17.17
C LEU A 85 2.66 11.50 -18.54
N GLN A 86 3.72 10.69 -18.59
CA GLN A 86 4.17 10.03 -19.82
C GLN A 86 3.14 9.05 -20.37
N LEU A 87 2.46 8.31 -19.48
CA LEU A 87 1.36 7.43 -19.86
C LEU A 87 0.22 8.22 -20.50
N LEU A 88 -0.20 9.32 -19.87
CA LEU A 88 -1.27 10.16 -20.37
C LEU A 88 -0.91 10.84 -21.70
N ALA A 89 0.36 11.22 -21.89
CA ALA A 89 0.84 11.74 -23.17
C ALA A 89 0.73 10.69 -24.30
N THR A 90 0.88 9.40 -23.97
CA THR A 90 0.74 8.30 -24.93
C THR A 90 -0.72 7.92 -25.17
N ASN A 91 -1.54 7.93 -24.11
CA ASN A 91 -2.95 7.58 -24.16
C ASN A 91 -3.81 8.61 -23.40
N PRO A 92 -4.20 9.72 -24.05
CA PRO A 92 -4.98 10.78 -23.41
C PRO A 92 -6.36 10.34 -22.95
N LYS A 93 -6.91 9.27 -23.53
CA LYS A 93 -8.26 8.74 -23.22
C LYS A 93 -8.37 8.15 -21.82
N LEU A 94 -7.24 7.87 -21.16
CA LEU A 94 -7.20 7.42 -19.76
C LEU A 94 -7.75 8.45 -18.78
N ASN A 95 -7.67 9.74 -19.11
CA ASN A 95 -8.31 10.77 -18.33
C ASN A 95 -9.78 10.89 -18.71
N SER A 96 -10.63 10.17 -17.98
CA SER A 96 -12.09 10.24 -18.09
C SER A 96 -12.71 11.41 -17.29
N THR A 97 -11.88 12.25 -16.66
CA THR A 97 -12.33 13.35 -15.81
C THR A 97 -12.29 14.69 -16.55
N ARG A 98 -12.99 15.69 -16.01
CA ARG A 98 -12.93 17.08 -16.52
C ARG A 98 -11.61 17.80 -16.22
N PHE A 99 -10.71 17.21 -15.45
CA PHE A 99 -9.50 17.87 -15.00
C PHE A 99 -8.39 17.80 -16.04
N ASN A 100 -7.46 18.76 -16.03
CA ASN A 100 -6.29 18.69 -16.90
C ASN A 100 -5.34 17.55 -16.50
N GLY A 101 -4.41 17.19 -17.39
CA GLY A 101 -3.51 16.06 -17.17
C GLY A 101 -2.64 16.17 -15.92
N SER A 102 -2.18 17.37 -15.56
CA SER A 102 -1.39 17.57 -14.33
C SER A 102 -2.22 17.32 -13.07
N VAL A 103 -3.47 17.79 -13.04
CA VAL A 103 -4.37 17.55 -11.91
C VAL A 103 -4.74 16.06 -11.83
N TRP A 104 -5.08 15.43 -12.96
CA TRP A 104 -5.39 14.01 -13.01
C TRP A 104 -4.22 13.14 -12.53
N THR A 105 -3.00 13.40 -12.99
CA THR A 105 -1.80 12.66 -12.55
C THR A 105 -1.52 12.81 -11.06
N ASN A 106 -1.70 14.02 -10.50
CA ASN A 106 -1.59 14.24 -9.05
C ASN A 106 -2.66 13.46 -8.27
N MET A 107 -3.91 13.47 -8.73
CA MET A 107 -4.99 12.71 -8.11
C MET A 107 -4.69 11.20 -8.13
N LYS A 108 -4.31 10.65 -9.28
CA LYS A 108 -3.98 9.21 -9.40
C LYS A 108 -2.77 8.82 -8.56
N ALA A 109 -1.72 9.66 -8.53
CA ALA A 109 -0.57 9.42 -7.67
C ALA A 109 -0.96 9.38 -6.18
N GLU A 110 -1.88 10.23 -5.72
CA GLU A 110 -2.38 10.19 -4.34
C GLU A 110 -3.20 8.92 -4.08
N ARG A 111 -4.08 8.52 -5.01
CA ARG A 111 -4.88 7.28 -4.88
C ARG A 111 -4.01 6.02 -4.78
N LEU A 112 -2.96 5.93 -5.60
CA LEU A 112 -1.98 4.85 -5.51
C LEU A 112 -1.24 4.87 -4.15
N ASN A 113 -0.87 6.05 -3.65
CA ASN A 113 -0.27 6.16 -2.32
C ASN A 113 -1.22 5.76 -1.18
N VAL A 114 -2.53 6.03 -1.30
CA VAL A 114 -3.55 5.58 -0.34
C VAL A 114 -3.66 4.06 -0.36
N LEU A 115 -3.79 3.47 -1.55
CA LEU A 115 -3.83 2.02 -1.75
C LEU A 115 -2.62 1.32 -1.11
N LEU A 116 -1.41 1.78 -1.42
CA LEU A 116 -0.17 1.27 -0.81
C LEU A 116 -0.10 1.49 0.71
N SER A 117 -0.66 2.58 1.22
CA SER A 117 -0.79 2.80 2.66
C SER A 117 -1.74 1.80 3.31
N HIS A 118 -2.83 1.43 2.65
CA HIS A 118 -3.79 0.45 3.14
C HIS A 118 -3.22 -0.96 3.12
N VAL A 119 -2.46 -1.32 2.08
CA VAL A 119 -1.67 -2.57 2.03
C VAL A 119 -0.77 -2.67 3.26
N ARG A 120 0.03 -1.63 3.56
CA ARG A 120 0.91 -1.63 4.75
C ARG A 120 0.16 -1.65 6.08
N LYS A 121 -1.04 -1.04 6.16
CA LYS A 121 -1.90 -1.16 7.35
C LYS A 121 -2.36 -2.61 7.53
N LEU A 122 -2.74 -3.26 6.44
CA LEU A 122 -3.22 -4.63 6.44
C LEU A 122 -2.13 -5.63 6.85
N VAL A 123 -0.90 -5.48 6.33
CA VAL A 123 0.26 -6.27 6.76
C VAL A 123 0.50 -6.13 8.27
N ARG A 124 0.43 -4.89 8.80
CA ARG A 124 0.61 -4.63 10.25
C ARG A 124 -0.52 -5.18 11.12
N SER A 125 -1.74 -5.18 10.60
CA SER A 125 -2.91 -5.72 11.27
C SER A 125 -2.97 -7.25 11.23
N GLY A 126 -2.13 -7.89 10.40
CA GLY A 126 -2.14 -9.32 10.18
C GLY A 126 -3.25 -9.82 9.24
N GLY A 127 -3.86 -8.96 8.43
CA GLY A 127 -4.97 -9.32 7.51
C GLY A 127 -6.33 -8.74 7.92
N SER A 128 -7.35 -8.94 7.07
CA SER A 128 -8.73 -8.48 7.28
C SER A 128 -9.70 -9.65 7.14
N SER A 129 -10.57 -9.84 8.13
CA SER A 129 -11.45 -11.01 8.27
C SER A 129 -12.72 -10.98 7.40
N CYS A 130 -12.91 -9.99 6.52
CA CYS A 130 -14.17 -9.80 5.79
C CYS A 130 -14.13 -10.14 4.28
N LEU A 131 -13.16 -10.96 3.85
CA LEU A 131 -13.09 -11.54 2.50
C LEU A 131 -13.51 -13.01 2.48
N ALA A 132 -13.97 -13.50 1.32
CA ALA A 132 -14.17 -14.93 1.11
C ALA A 132 -12.82 -15.69 1.19
N GLY A 133 -12.84 -16.97 1.55
CA GLY A 133 -11.61 -17.73 1.85
C GLY A 133 -10.53 -17.69 0.75
N SER A 134 -10.92 -17.84 -0.52
CA SER A 134 -10.00 -17.80 -1.67
C SER A 134 -9.50 -16.39 -1.99
N GLU A 135 -10.34 -15.36 -1.81
CA GLU A 135 -9.96 -13.95 -1.98
C GLU A 135 -8.98 -13.50 -0.88
N PHE A 136 -9.21 -14.00 0.33
CA PHE A 136 -8.37 -13.77 1.49
C PHE A 136 -6.99 -14.43 1.33
N GLU A 137 -6.93 -15.65 0.82
CA GLU A 137 -5.68 -16.39 0.61
C GLU A 137 -4.76 -15.69 -0.38
N ARG A 138 -5.27 -15.33 -1.57
CA ARG A 138 -4.51 -14.55 -2.58
C ARG A 138 -4.01 -13.21 -2.04
N LEU A 139 -4.87 -12.49 -1.32
CA LEU A 139 -4.45 -11.23 -0.72
C LEU A 139 -3.33 -11.47 0.30
N THR A 140 -3.45 -12.52 1.12
CA THR A 140 -2.45 -12.88 2.12
C THR A 140 -1.11 -13.24 1.50
N GLU A 141 -1.08 -13.99 0.38
CA GLU A 141 0.15 -14.30 -0.36
C GLU A 141 0.89 -13.03 -0.82
N THR A 142 0.17 -12.04 -1.36
CA THR A 142 0.80 -10.77 -1.75
C THR A 142 1.24 -9.94 -0.55
N LEU A 143 0.48 -9.95 0.55
CA LEU A 143 0.88 -9.28 1.78
C LEU A 143 2.16 -9.89 2.38
N GLN A 144 2.39 -11.20 2.22
CA GLN A 144 3.63 -11.86 2.66
C GLN A 144 4.86 -11.39 1.88
N LYS A 145 4.70 -10.95 0.62
CA LYS A 145 5.79 -10.39 -0.19
C LYS A 145 6.21 -8.98 0.27
N VAL A 146 5.37 -8.30 1.05
CA VAL A 146 5.62 -6.91 1.49
C VAL A 146 6.62 -6.87 2.65
N VAL A 147 7.72 -6.15 2.44
CA VAL A 147 8.78 -5.95 3.44
C VAL A 147 8.64 -4.58 4.09
N LEU A 148 8.08 -4.55 5.30
CA LEU A 148 7.93 -3.31 6.06
C LEU A 148 9.28 -2.81 6.58
N ARG A 149 9.59 -1.54 6.32
CA ARG A 149 10.75 -0.86 6.93
C ARG A 149 10.42 -0.50 8.38
N LEU A 150 10.85 -1.34 9.31
CA LEU A 150 10.78 -1.06 10.75
C LEU A 150 11.94 -0.14 11.15
N GLY A 151 11.65 0.93 11.89
CA GLY A 151 12.67 1.86 12.36
C GLY A 151 13.64 1.19 13.34
N LYS A 152 14.94 1.35 13.07
CA LYS A 152 16.12 0.82 13.78
C LYS A 152 15.97 -0.61 14.35
N GLY A 153 16.52 -1.57 13.61
CA GLY A 153 16.95 -2.86 14.15
C GLY A 153 16.59 -4.05 13.26
N SER A 154 17.45 -4.34 12.27
CA SER A 154 17.49 -5.56 11.42
C SER A 154 16.26 -5.86 10.54
N PRO A 155 16.45 -6.35 9.29
CA PRO A 155 15.35 -6.90 8.50
C PRO A 155 14.89 -8.21 9.13
N LYS A 156 13.90 -8.16 10.03
CA LYS A 156 13.16 -9.37 10.38
C LYS A 156 12.20 -9.65 9.22
N LYS A 157 12.38 -10.76 8.53
CA LYS A 157 11.33 -11.35 7.68
C LYS A 157 10.06 -11.35 8.54
N ALA A 158 9.03 -10.62 8.12
CA ALA A 158 7.73 -10.70 8.74
C ALA A 158 7.14 -12.07 8.38
N VAL A 159 7.48 -13.10 9.16
CA VAL A 159 6.70 -14.33 9.16
C VAL A 159 5.37 -13.92 9.79
N PRO A 160 4.23 -14.03 9.06
CA PRO A 160 2.94 -13.83 9.68
C PRO A 160 2.80 -14.88 10.78
N GLU A 161 2.62 -14.44 12.02
CA GLU A 161 2.22 -15.35 13.10
C GLU A 161 0.91 -16.04 12.66
N PRO A 162 0.86 -17.38 12.61
CA PRO A 162 -0.35 -18.08 12.22
C PRO A 162 -1.49 -17.74 13.19
N PHE A 163 -2.63 -17.36 12.61
CA PHE A 163 -3.87 -16.87 13.24
C PHE A 163 -4.39 -17.69 14.44
N GLY A 164 -3.90 -18.92 14.67
CA GLY A 164 -4.43 -19.86 15.66
C GLY A 164 -4.05 -19.61 17.12
N LYS A 165 -3.08 -18.74 17.45
CA LYS A 165 -2.66 -18.55 18.85
C LYS A 165 -3.45 -17.50 19.62
N ARG A 166 -4.05 -16.53 18.92
CA ARG A 166 -4.73 -15.40 19.58
C ARG A 166 -6.10 -15.78 20.16
N GLN A 167 -6.77 -16.79 19.62
CA GLN A 167 -8.06 -17.27 20.18
C GLN A 167 -7.88 -18.07 21.49
N LYS A 168 -6.77 -18.80 21.66
CA LYS A 168 -6.54 -19.60 22.88
C LYS A 168 -6.27 -18.74 24.12
N GLN A 169 -5.69 -17.55 23.97
CA GLN A 169 -5.45 -16.66 25.12
C GLN A 169 -6.73 -15.99 25.64
N VAL A 170 -7.69 -15.65 24.76
CA VAL A 170 -8.96 -15.07 25.21
C VAL A 170 -9.86 -16.12 25.87
N ALA A 171 -9.83 -17.36 25.35
CA ALA A 171 -10.58 -18.48 25.93
C ALA A 171 -10.06 -18.89 27.32
N ASN A 172 -8.74 -18.83 27.57
CA ASN A 172 -8.19 -19.16 28.89
C ASN A 172 -8.47 -18.08 29.95
N ALA A 173 -8.47 -16.79 29.56
CA ALA A 173 -8.78 -15.69 30.47
C ALA A 173 -10.25 -15.63 30.91
N GLN A 174 -11.17 -16.23 30.14
CA GLN A 174 -12.58 -16.34 30.54
C GLN A 174 -12.85 -17.52 31.46
N LYS A 175 -12.01 -18.57 31.44
CA LYS A 175 -12.16 -19.74 32.32
C LYS A 175 -11.67 -19.47 33.75
N GLU A 176 -10.75 -18.54 33.95
CA GLU A 176 -10.26 -18.15 35.28
C GLU A 176 -11.21 -17.17 36.02
N LYS A 177 -12.11 -16.49 35.30
CA LYS A 177 -13.09 -15.57 35.92
C LYS A 177 -14.41 -16.22 36.35
N SER A 178 -14.63 -17.48 36.02
CA SER A 178 -15.85 -18.22 36.37
C SER A 178 -15.64 -19.28 37.46
N SER A 179 -14.50 -19.23 38.18
CA SER A 179 -14.19 -20.14 39.29
C SER A 179 -13.73 -19.40 40.55
N SER A 180 -14.23 -18.20 40.80
CA SER A 180 -14.17 -17.52 42.09
C SER A 180 -15.54 -17.02 42.50
#